data_AF-A0A244EN13-F1
#
_entry.id   AF-A0A244EN13-F1
#
_cell.length_a   1.000
_cell.length_b   1.000
_cell.length_c   1.000
_cell.angle_alpha   90.00
_cell.angle_beta   90.00
_cell.angle_gamma   90.00
#
_symmetry.space_group_name_H-M   'P 1'
#
loop_
_entity.id
_entity.type
_entity.pdbx_description
1 polymer ?
#
loop_
_entity_poly.entity_id
_entity_poly.type
_entity_poly.pdbx_seq_one_letter_code
_entity_poly.pdbx_strand_id
1 'polypeptide(L)' 'MKDALALLATAVVMAFFASLFWRSLGQDAFAVLGTLMLVVLAVDNFRLRRQVKALQTGKTGSA' A
#
# COMPACT_ATOMS: atom_id res chain seq x y z
N MET A 1 17.31 -7.75 29.72
CA MET A 1 17.32 -6.33 29.31
C MET A 1 17.77 -6.09 27.85
N LYS A 2 18.23 -7.10 27.08
CA LYS A 2 18.65 -6.91 25.67
C LYS A 2 17.48 -6.65 24.71
N ASP A 3 16.34 -7.28 24.97
CA ASP A 3 15.15 -7.17 24.10
C ASP A 3 14.50 -5.79 24.25
N ALA A 4 14.53 -5.23 25.46
CA ALA A 4 14.14 -3.84 25.71
C ALA A 4 15.00 -2.83 24.93
N LEU A 5 16.31 -3.08 24.81
CA LEU A 5 17.21 -2.24 24.03
C LEU A 5 16.95 -2.38 22.52
N ALA A 6 16.68 -3.59 22.03
CA ALA A 6 16.30 -3.82 20.64
C ALA A 6 14.97 -3.13 20.29
N LEU A 7 13.98 -3.20 21.19
CA LEU A 7 12.72 -2.48 21.04
C LEU A 7 12.93 -0.97 21.06
N LEU A 8 13.79 -0.45 21.93
CA LEU A 8 14.11 0.98 21.99
C LEU A 8 14.80 1.44 20.70
N ALA A 9 15.78 0.68 20.19
CA ALA A 9 16.44 0.98 18.93
C ALA A 9 15.43 0.99 17.77
N THR A 10 14.52 0.01 17.73
CA THR A 10 13.47 -0.06 16.72
C THR A 10 12.52 1.14 16.81
N ALA A 11 12.14 1.53 18.02
CA ALA A 11 11.29 2.69 18.25
C ALA A 11 11.96 3.99 17.79
N VAL A 12 13.25 4.17 18.07
CA VAL A 12 14.04 5.33 17.60
C VAL A 12 14.11 5.37 16.07
N VAL A 13 14.37 4.21 15.44
CA VAL A 13 14.41 4.09 13.97
C VAL A 13 13.05 4.44 13.36
N MET A 14 11.94 3.93 13.91
CA MET A 14 10.59 4.24 13.44
C MET A 14 10.21 5.71 13.67
N ALA A 15 10.59 6.30 14.80
CA ALA A 15 10.38 7.71 15.08
C ALA A 15 11.16 8.60 14.10
N PHE A 16 12.40 8.22 13.77
CA PHE A 16 13.20 8.90 12.76
C PHE A 16 12.54 8.84 11.39
N PHE A 17 12.08 7.66 10.95
CA PHE A 17 11.38 7.51 9.68
C PHE A 17 10.06 8.29 9.64
N ALA A 18 9.27 8.28 10.71
CA ALA A 18 8.04 9.06 10.80
C ALA A 18 8.32 10.58 10.72
N SER A 19 9.38 11.04 11.37
CA SER A 19 9.80 12.44 11.30
C SER A 19 10.29 12.83 9.90
N LEU A 20 11.09 11.97 9.26
CA LEU A 20 11.58 12.19 7.90
C LEU A 20 10.43 12.17 6.89
N PHE A 21 9.47 11.26 7.05
CA PHE A 21 8.24 11.20 6.28
C PHE A 21 7.49 12.53 6.40
N TRP A 22 7.22 13.00 7.62
CA TRP A 22 6.47 14.24 7.82
C TRP A 22 7.24 15.49 7.36
N ARG A 23 8.57 15.49 7.42
CA ARG A 23 9.40 16.59 6.89
C ARG A 23 9.49 16.59 5.37
N SER A 24 9.62 15.42 4.76
CA SER A 24 9.78 15.29 3.31
C SER A 24 8.46 15.45 2.57
N LEU A 25 7.36 14.99 3.17
CA LEU A 25 6.05 15.00 2.54
C LEU A 25 5.15 16.12 3.08
N GLY A 26 5.33 16.56 4.32
CA GLY A 26 4.66 17.74 4.88
C GLY A 26 3.19 17.86 4.48
N GLN A 27 2.90 18.90 3.69
CA GLN A 27 1.56 19.20 3.17
C GLN A 27 1.09 18.25 2.05
N ASP A 28 2.02 17.65 1.32
CA ASP A 28 1.77 16.71 0.21
C ASP A 28 1.65 15.24 0.68
N ALA A 29 1.82 14.96 1.98
CA ALA A 29 1.74 13.59 2.51
C ALA A 29 0.42 12.90 2.18
N PHE A 30 -0.69 13.62 2.30
CA PHE A 30 -2.00 13.10 1.92
C PHE A 30 -2.14 12.90 0.40
N ALA A 31 -1.51 13.75 -0.41
CA ALA A 31 -1.52 13.62 -1.86
C ALA A 31 -0.72 12.39 -2.31
N VAL A 32 0.45 12.14 -1.71
CA VAL A 32 1.27 10.96 -2.01
C VAL A 32 0.61 9.67 -1.52
N LEU A 33 0.04 9.67 -0.30
CA LEU A 33 -0.73 8.51 0.18
C LEU A 33 -1.97 8.26 -0.68
N GLY A 34 -2.68 9.32 -1.08
CA GLY A 34 -3.84 9.25 -1.95
C GLY A 34 -3.51 8.71 -3.34
N THR A 35 -2.41 9.18 -3.95
CA THR A 35 -1.94 8.68 -5.25
C THR A 35 -1.48 7.23 -5.15
N LEU A 36 -0.75 6.85 -4.11
CA LEU A 36 -0.41 5.43 -3.84
C LEU A 36 -1.67 4.57 -3.75
N MET A 37 -2.67 5.02 -3.01
CA MET A 37 -3.92 4.28 -2.84
C MET A 37 -4.71 4.18 -4.15
N LEU A 38 -4.74 5.25 -4.95
CA LEU A 38 -5.35 5.23 -6.28
C LEU A 38 -4.62 4.27 -7.22
N VAL A 39 -3.28 4.23 -7.19
CA VAL A 39 -2.49 3.28 -7.99
C VAL A 39 -2.80 1.84 -7.59
N VAL A 40 -2.80 1.54 -6.29
CA VAL A 40 -3.17 0.20 -5.78
C VAL A 40 -4.58 -0.17 -6.23
N LEU A 41 -5.54 0.74 -6.04
CA LEU A 41 -6.92 0.52 -6.42
C LEU A 41 -7.08 0.33 -7.93
N ALA A 42 -6.33 1.06 -8.75
CA ALA A 42 -6.34 0.92 -10.21
C ALA A 42 -5.77 -0.43 -10.65
N VAL A 43 -4.66 -0.86 -10.05
CA VAL A 43 -4.05 -2.18 -10.29
C VAL A 43 -5.02 -3.29 -9.91
N ASP A 44 -5.63 -3.21 -8.72
CA ASP A 44 -6.60 -4.21 -8.28
C ASP A 44 -7.86 -4.20 -9.15
N ASN A 45 -8.37 -3.04 -9.54
CA ASN A 45 -9.47 -2.94 -10.51
C ASN A 45 -9.12 -3.60 -11.84
N PHE A 46 -7.90 -3.40 -12.35
CA PHE A 46 -7.46 -4.02 -13.59
C PHE A 46 -7.37 -5.55 -13.46
N ARG A 47 -6.79 -6.04 -12.36
CA ARG A 47 -6.71 -7.47 -12.05
C ARG A 47 -8.09 -8.11 -11.93
N LEU A 48 -9.00 -7.46 -11.19
CA LEU A 48 -10.39 -7.90 -11.03
C LEU A 48 -11.12 -7.91 -12.37
N ARG A 49 -11.00 -6.86 -13.19
CA ARG A 49 -11.59 -6.81 -14.53
C ARG A 49 -11.09 -7.95 -15.42
N ARG A 50 -9.80 -8.29 -15.34
CA ARG A 50 -9.23 -9.42 -16.06
C ARG A 50 -9.83 -10.76 -15.60
N GLN A 51 -9.98 -10.95 -14.28
CA GLN A 51 -10.61 -12.15 -13.72
C GLN A 51 -12.09 -12.26 -14.10
N VAL A 52 -12.85 -11.17 -13.99
CA VAL A 52 -14.27 -11.13 -14.38
C VAL A 52 -14.43 -11.48 -15.86
N LYS A 53 -13.61 -10.91 -16.75
CA LYS A 53 -13.65 -11.27 -18.17
C LYS A 53 -13.37 -12.75 -18.40
N ALA A 54 -12.33 -13.31 -17.77
CA ALA A 54 -11.99 -14.72 -17.90
C ALA A 54 -13.15 -15.64 -17.45
N LEU A 55 -13.78 -15.32 -16.31
CA LEU A 55 -14.93 -16.05 -15.79
C LEU A 55 -16.15 -15.95 -16.73
N GLN A 56 -16.40 -14.78 -17.32
CA GLN A 56 -17.49 -14.59 -18.29
C GLN A 56 -17.27 -15.42 -19.55
N THR A 57 -16.07 -15.43 -20.13
CA THR A 57 -15.73 -16.26 -21.30
C THR A 57 -15.88 -17.76 -21.02
N GLY A 58 -15.51 -18.22 -19.81
CA GLY A 58 -15.73 -19.61 -19.41
C GLY A 58 -17.20 -19.95 -19.24
N LYS A 59 -18.02 -19.00 -18.77
CA LYS A 59 -19.47 -19.16 -18.63
C LYS A 59 -20.20 -19.18 -19.98
N THR A 60 -19.74 -18.42 -20.98
CA THR A 60 -20.33 -18.42 -22.34
C THR A 60 -19.91 -19.60 -23.21
N GLY A 61 -18.82 -20.30 -22.89
CA GLY A 61 -18.39 -21.51 -23.59
C GLY A 61 -19.00 -22.81 -23.06
N SER A 62 -19.85 -22.73 -22.03
CA SER A 62 -20.50 -23.87 -21.37
C SER A 62 -22.02 -23.88 -21.54
N ALA A 63 -22.54 -23.10 -22.49
CA ALA A 63 -23.92 -23.09 -22.96
C ALA A 63 -23.94 -23.47 -24.46
#